data_AF-A0A929RRB8-F1
#
_entry.id   AF-A0A929RRB8-F1
#
_cell.length_a   1.000
_cell.length_b   1.000
_cell.length_c   1.000
_cell.angle_alpha   90.00
_cell.angle_beta   90.00
_cell.angle_gamma   90.00
#
_symmetry.space_group_name_H-M   'P 1'
#
loop_
_entity.id
_entity.type
_entity.pdbx_description
1 polymer ?
#
loop_
_entity_poly.entity_id
_entity_poly.type
_entity_poly.pdbx_seq_one_letter_code
_entity_poly.pdbx_strand_id
1 'polypeptide(L)'
;MRQVGDAVAHRVALLVADAAPLPNESHGPVMPGPRVDVVAFVGGGDNGGDALYACATLADMGLSVAAILLKRKRHTRALRAARQAGVQVTDLKGGSITTIFDSPQLSLVAFAKVWIYGIVG
;
A
#
# COMPACT_ATOMS: atom_id res chain seq x y z
N MET A 1 -5.03 17.87 4.73
CA MET A 1 -4.54 16.47 4.78
C MET A 1 -4.65 15.79 3.44
N ARG A 2 -5.84 15.66 2.81
CA ARG A 2 -5.94 14.98 1.49
C ARG A 2 -4.96 15.51 0.42
N GLN A 3 -4.68 16.81 0.41
CA GLN A 3 -3.73 17.43 -0.54
C GLN A 3 -2.30 16.82 -0.50
N VAL A 4 -1.78 16.46 0.68
CA VAL A 4 -0.45 15.82 0.78
C VAL A 4 -0.51 14.41 0.21
N GLY A 5 -1.54 13.64 0.59
CA GLY A 5 -1.79 12.32 0.00
C GLY A 5 -1.94 12.36 -1.52
N ASP A 6 -2.64 13.37 -2.06
CA ASP A 6 -2.79 13.54 -3.50
C ASP A 6 -1.46 13.86 -4.18
N ALA A 7 -0.61 14.71 -3.58
CA ALA A 7 0.73 14.99 -4.11
C ALA A 7 1.61 13.72 -4.13
N VAL A 8 1.56 12.92 -3.06
CA VAL A 8 2.25 11.61 -3.00
C VAL A 8 1.72 10.67 -4.10
N ALA A 9 0.40 10.60 -4.28
CA ALA A 9 -0.22 9.77 -5.31
C ALA A 9 0.28 10.12 -6.72
N HIS A 10 0.31 11.41 -7.09
CA HIS A 10 0.80 11.81 -8.41
C HIS A 10 2.27 11.43 -8.62
N ARG A 11 3.12 11.57 -7.60
CA ARG A 11 4.52 11.17 -7.73
C ARG A 11 4.67 9.65 -7.86
N VAL A 12 3.89 8.88 -7.11
CA VAL A 12 3.89 7.42 -7.16
C VAL A 12 3.37 6.91 -8.51
N ALA A 13 2.33 7.53 -9.08
CA ALA A 13 1.81 7.14 -10.40
C ALA A 13 2.89 7.26 -11.49
N LEU A 14 3.71 8.32 -11.45
CA LEU A 14 4.86 8.47 -12.35
C LEU A 14 5.90 7.35 -12.13
N LEU A 15 6.23 7.04 -10.88
CA LEU A 15 7.17 5.96 -10.57
C LEU A 15 6.66 4.59 -11.04
N VAL A 16 5.36 4.33 -10.94
CA VAL A 16 4.74 3.09 -11.44
C VAL A 16 4.79 3.01 -12.97
N ALA A 17 4.61 4.13 -13.66
CA ALA A 17 4.70 4.20 -15.12
C ALA A 17 6.13 4.01 -15.65
N ASP A 18 7.12 4.53 -14.91
CA ASP A 18 8.54 4.42 -15.26
C ASP A 18 9.16 3.06 -14.85
N ALA A 19 8.50 2.33 -13.94
CA ALA A 19 8.99 1.03 -13.49
C ALA A 19 8.95 0.00 -14.62
N ALA A 20 10.11 -0.57 -14.94
CA ALA A 20 10.17 -1.73 -15.83
C ALA A 20 9.24 -2.84 -15.30
N PRO A 21 8.58 -3.61 -16.19
CA PRO A 21 7.78 -4.75 -15.77
C PRO A 21 8.58 -5.64 -14.84
N LEU A 22 8.04 -5.94 -13.65
CA LEU A 22 8.66 -6.94 -12.80
C LEU A 22 8.70 -8.25 -13.59
N PRO A 23 9.86 -8.91 -13.68
CA PRO A 23 9.96 -10.17 -14.40
C PRO A 23 8.90 -11.12 -13.84
N ASN A 24 8.10 -11.69 -14.74
CA ASN A 24 7.06 -12.65 -14.35
C ASN A 24 7.67 -13.94 -13.77
N GLU A 25 8.98 -14.11 -13.94
CA GLU A 25 9.71 -15.35 -13.81
C GLU A 25 10.77 -15.22 -12.69
N SER A 26 10.35 -15.45 -11.46
CA SER A 26 11.32 -15.90 -10.45
C SER A 26 11.59 -17.38 -10.74
N HIS A 27 12.85 -17.77 -10.98
CA HIS A 27 13.28 -19.18 -11.02
C HIS A 27 13.22 -19.86 -9.62
N GLY A 28 12.37 -19.36 -8.73
CA GLY A 28 12.14 -19.84 -7.37
C GLY A 28 10.69 -20.30 -7.19
N PRO A 29 10.32 -20.76 -5.98
CA PRO A 29 8.96 -21.21 -5.72
C PRO A 29 7.95 -20.09 -6.04
N VAL A 30 6.86 -20.45 -6.75
CA VAL A 30 5.75 -19.54 -7.05
C VAL A 30 5.20 -19.02 -5.74
N MET A 31 5.30 -17.71 -5.50
CA MET A 31 4.69 -17.09 -4.33
C MET A 31 3.21 -16.83 -4.62
N PRO A 32 2.28 -17.57 -3.99
CA PRO A 32 0.86 -17.41 -4.22
C PRO A 32 0.36 -16.11 -3.59
N GLY A 33 -0.63 -15.48 -4.22
CA GLY A 33 -1.33 -14.35 -3.65
C GLY A 33 -1.56 -13.20 -4.64
N PRO A 34 -2.27 -12.16 -4.19
CA PRO A 34 -2.60 -10.99 -4.99
C PRO A 34 -1.35 -10.16 -5.28
N ARG A 35 -1.30 -9.58 -6.49
CA ARG A 35 -0.27 -8.61 -6.88
C ARG A 35 -0.88 -7.23 -6.95
N VAL A 36 -0.10 -6.23 -6.54
CA VAL A 36 -0.48 -4.82 -6.60
C VAL A 36 0.67 -4.02 -7.20
N ASP A 37 0.38 -2.90 -7.84
CA ASP A 37 1.40 -1.96 -8.31
C ASP A 37 2.05 -1.22 -7.13
N VAL A 38 1.25 -0.92 -6.11
CA VAL A 38 1.67 -0.10 -4.96
C VAL A 38 1.23 -0.72 -3.65
N VAL A 39 2.12 -0.71 -2.65
CA VAL A 39 1.77 -1.03 -1.26
C VAL A 39 2.17 0.10 -0.33
N ALA A 40 1.29 0.46 0.60
CA ALA A 40 1.59 1.43 1.65
C ALA A 40 1.74 0.76 3.03
N PHE A 41 2.76 1.16 3.78
CA PHE A 41 2.94 0.81 5.19
C PHE A 41 2.43 1.94 6.07
N VAL A 42 1.32 1.68 6.77
CA VAL A 42 0.50 2.73 7.36
C VAL A 42 0.63 2.75 8.88
N GLY A 43 1.16 3.87 9.40
CA GLY A 43 1.21 4.21 10.82
C GLY A 43 -0.12 4.73 11.36
N GLY A 44 -0.14 5.10 12.65
CA GLY A 44 -1.38 5.53 13.32
C GLY A 44 -1.61 7.04 13.40
N GLY A 45 -0.67 7.84 12.90
CA GLY A 45 -0.72 9.31 12.90
C GLY A 45 -1.12 9.90 11.55
N ASP A 46 -0.84 11.18 11.36
CA ASP A 46 -1.22 11.93 10.16
C ASP A 46 -0.52 11.41 8.90
N ASN A 47 0.75 10.98 8.99
CA ASN A 47 1.45 10.34 7.87
C ASN A 47 0.78 9.05 7.41
N GLY A 48 0.18 8.30 8.34
CA GLY A 48 -0.65 7.15 8.00
C GLY A 48 -1.94 7.58 7.31
N GLY A 49 -2.51 8.72 7.70
CA GLY A 49 -3.63 9.34 7.03
C GLY A 49 -3.31 9.78 5.60
N ASP A 50 -2.17 10.44 5.39
CA ASP A 50 -1.73 10.90 4.07
C ASP A 50 -1.40 9.72 3.15
N ALA A 51 -0.76 8.67 3.67
CA ALA A 51 -0.54 7.43 2.92
C ALA A 51 -1.87 6.77 2.50
N LEU A 52 -2.87 6.73 3.38
CA LEU A 52 -4.19 6.18 3.05
C LEU A 52 -4.95 7.03 2.02
N TYR A 53 -4.85 8.35 2.08
CA TYR A 53 -5.41 9.22 1.04
C TYR A 53 -4.67 9.04 -0.29
N ALA A 54 -3.34 8.90 -0.27
CA ALA A 54 -2.57 8.59 -1.47
C ALA A 54 -3.03 7.25 -2.08
N CYS A 55 -3.24 6.22 -1.26
CA CYS A 55 -3.78 4.94 -1.73
C CYS A 55 -5.16 5.09 -2.37
N ALA A 56 -6.06 5.88 -1.76
CA ALA A 56 -7.39 6.11 -2.32
C ALA A 56 -7.30 6.77 -3.70
N THR A 57 -6.50 7.84 -3.82
CA THR A 57 -6.32 8.58 -5.07
C THR A 57 -5.64 7.73 -6.15
N LEU A 58 -4.65 6.90 -5.80
CA LEU A 58 -4.03 5.94 -6.74
C LEU A 58 -5.02 4.88 -7.23
N ALA A 59 -5.87 4.36 -6.35
CA ALA A 59 -6.90 3.39 -6.72
C ALA A 59 -7.98 4.04 -7.63
N ASP A 60 -8.37 5.28 -7.33
CA ASP A 60 -9.26 6.08 -8.20
C ASP A 60 -8.64 6.34 -9.59
N MET A 61 -7.30 6.37 -9.70
CA MET A 61 -6.56 6.44 -10.97
C MET A 61 -6.48 5.09 -11.72
N GLY A 62 -7.02 4.01 -11.15
CA GLY A 62 -7.05 2.68 -11.76
C GLY A 62 -5.83 1.80 -11.44
N LEU A 63 -4.94 2.23 -10.53
CA LEU A 63 -3.83 1.41 -10.09
C LEU A 63 -4.28 0.36 -9.07
N SER A 64 -3.62 -0.80 -9.07
CA SER A 64 -3.83 -1.81 -8.04
C SER A 64 -3.04 -1.44 -6.78
N VAL A 65 -3.74 -1.25 -5.64
CA VAL A 65 -3.13 -0.70 -4.42
C VAL A 65 -3.51 -1.51 -3.18
N ALA A 66 -2.52 -1.78 -2.33
CA ALA A 66 -2.73 -2.32 -0.99
C ALA A 66 -2.23 -1.37 0.12
N ALA A 67 -2.82 -1.49 1.29
CA ALA A 67 -2.40 -0.80 2.51
C ALA A 67 -2.28 -1.79 3.68
N ILE A 68 -1.10 -1.83 4.30
CA ILE A 68 -0.80 -2.65 5.48
C ILE A 68 -0.78 -1.73 6.71
N LEU A 69 -1.79 -1.87 7.58
CA LEU A 69 -1.95 -1.07 8.79
C LEU A 69 -1.17 -1.70 9.94
N LEU A 70 -0.20 -0.95 10.45
CA LEU A 70 0.77 -1.46 11.44
C LEU A 70 0.40 -1.16 12.88
N LYS A 71 -0.56 -0.26 13.12
CA LYS A 71 -0.97 0.18 14.45
C LYS A 71 -2.49 0.02 14.61
N ARG A 72 -2.94 -0.15 15.86
CA ARG A 72 -4.39 -0.20 16.19
C ARG A 72 -5.07 1.14 15.95
N LYS A 73 -4.40 2.24 16.30
CA LYS A 73 -4.82 3.59 15.97
C LYS A 73 -4.66 3.80 14.47
N ARG A 74 -5.67 4.36 13.82
CA ARG A 74 -5.70 4.62 12.38
C ARG A 74 -6.49 5.89 12.08
N HIS A 75 -6.10 6.58 11.01
CA HIS A 75 -6.79 7.79 10.58
C HIS A 75 -8.13 7.42 9.90
N THR A 76 -9.23 7.51 10.65
CA THR A 76 -10.54 6.93 10.28
C THR A 76 -11.08 7.41 8.93
N ARG A 77 -10.99 8.71 8.63
CA ARG A 77 -11.53 9.28 7.38
C ARG A 77 -10.76 8.80 6.15
N ALA A 78 -9.43 8.78 6.27
CA ALA A 78 -8.55 8.31 5.19
C ALA A 78 -8.72 6.81 4.95
N LEU A 79 -8.84 6.01 6.02
CA LEU A 79 -9.11 4.58 5.89
C LEU A 79 -10.44 4.30 5.19
N ARG A 80 -11.48 5.07 5.53
CA ARG A 80 -12.77 4.97 4.86
C ARG A 80 -12.64 5.30 3.37
N ALA A 81 -11.94 6.37 3.01
CA ALA A 81 -11.69 6.74 1.62
C ALA A 81 -10.96 5.64 0.86
N ALA A 82 -9.87 5.10 1.42
CA ALA A 82 -9.11 4.00 0.82
C ALA A 82 -9.99 2.77 0.56
N ARG A 83 -10.80 2.36 1.55
CA ARG A 83 -11.73 1.23 1.38
C ARG A 83 -12.80 1.49 0.32
N GLN A 84 -13.33 2.70 0.25
CA GLN A 84 -14.34 3.08 -0.75
C GLN A 84 -13.76 3.08 -2.17
N ALA A 85 -12.49 3.45 -2.33
CA ALA A 85 -11.75 3.39 -3.59
C ALA A 85 -11.31 1.97 -3.98
N GLY A 86 -11.57 0.95 -3.16
CA GLY A 86 -11.22 -0.45 -3.44
C GLY A 86 -9.80 -0.86 -3.05
N VAL A 87 -9.09 -0.06 -2.26
CA VAL A 87 -7.75 -0.42 -1.75
C VAL A 87 -7.82 -1.71 -0.91
N GLN A 88 -6.93 -2.65 -1.19
CA GLN A 88 -6.82 -3.88 -0.41
C GLN A 88 -6.19 -3.58 0.96
N VAL A 89 -6.96 -3.72 2.04
CA VAL A 89 -6.51 -3.39 3.40
C VAL A 89 -6.19 -4.63 4.21
N THR A 90 -4.94 -4.74 4.67
CA THR A 90 -4.47 -5.74 5.64
C THR A 90 -4.22 -5.05 6.98
N ASP A 91 -4.92 -5.48 8.03
CA ASP A 91 -4.81 -4.86 9.37
C ASP A 91 -4.06 -5.80 10.33
N LEU A 92 -2.83 -5.42 10.71
CA LEU A 92 -2.00 -6.20 11.64
C LEU A 92 -2.36 -5.94 13.10
N LYS A 93 -3.27 -5.01 13.40
CA LYS A 93 -3.75 -4.69 14.76
C LYS A 93 -2.63 -4.42 15.77
N GLY A 94 -1.51 -3.85 15.32
CA GLY A 94 -0.32 -3.59 16.15
C GLY A 94 0.72 -4.72 16.16
N GLY A 95 0.48 -5.81 15.44
CA GLY A 95 1.44 -6.90 15.26
C GLY A 95 2.64 -6.54 14.39
N SER A 96 3.68 -7.37 14.45
CA SER A 96 4.88 -7.21 13.63
C SER A 96 4.57 -7.41 12.15
N ILE A 97 5.21 -6.63 11.28
CA ILE A 97 5.14 -6.83 9.82
C ILE A 97 5.65 -8.22 9.41
N THR A 98 6.54 -8.82 10.18
CA THR A 98 7.07 -10.18 9.91
C THR A 98 5.98 -11.24 9.90
N THR A 99 4.81 -10.98 10.50
CA THR A 99 3.66 -11.90 10.44
C THR A 99 3.14 -12.13 9.02
N ILE A 100 3.46 -11.24 8.07
CA ILE A 100 3.05 -11.42 6.68
C ILE A 100 3.98 -12.36 5.90
N PHE A 101 5.19 -12.65 6.40
CA PHE A 101 6.19 -13.44 5.67
C PHE A 101 5.73 -14.88 5.43
N ASP A 102 4.95 -15.43 6.37
CA ASP A 102 4.37 -16.77 6.27
C ASP A 102 2.93 -16.74 5.73
N SER A 103 2.57 -15.70 4.99
CA SER A 103 1.20 -15.47 4.51
C SER A 103 1.16 -15.08 3.03
N PRO A 104 0.02 -15.30 2.33
CA PRO A 104 -0.14 -14.84 0.95
C PRO A 104 0.05 -13.32 0.79
N GLN A 105 -0.10 -12.54 1.86
CA GLN A 105 0.09 -11.09 1.86
C GLN A 105 1.55 -10.68 1.60
N LEU A 106 2.53 -11.59 1.72
CA LEU A 106 3.90 -11.33 1.30
C LEU A 106 3.98 -10.92 -0.18
N SER A 107 3.13 -11.51 -1.03
CA SER A 107 3.09 -11.21 -2.47
C SER A 107 2.75 -9.75 -2.77
N LEU A 108 1.94 -9.11 -1.92
CA LEU A 108 1.62 -7.68 -2.03
C LEU A 108 2.86 -6.80 -1.87
N VAL A 109 3.82 -7.25 -1.07
CA VAL A 109 5.05 -6.51 -0.77
C VAL A 109 6.14 -6.86 -1.77
N ALA A 110 6.36 -8.15 -2.01
CA ALA A 110 7.41 -8.65 -2.88
C ALA A 110 7.27 -8.22 -4.34
N PHE A 111 6.03 -8.06 -4.82
CA PHE A 111 5.74 -7.71 -6.21
C PHE A 111 5.20 -6.29 -6.40
N ALA A 112 5.13 -5.46 -5.36
CA ALA A 112 4.81 -4.05 -5.55
C ALA A 112 5.97 -3.33 -6.24
N LYS A 113 5.64 -2.54 -7.27
CA LYS A 113 6.63 -1.69 -7.97
C LYS A 113 7.10 -0.55 -7.08
N VAL A 114 6.20 -0.01 -6.25
CA VAL A 114 6.47 1.13 -5.36
C VAL A 114 5.94 0.87 -3.97
N TRP A 115 6.73 1.23 -2.96
CA TRP A 115 6.32 1.23 -1.56
C TRP A 115 6.12 2.66 -1.05
N ILE A 116 5.01 2.91 -0.37
CA ILE A 116 4.75 4.17 0.34
C ILE A 116 5.05 3.98 1.82
N TYR A 117 5.98 4.77 2.35
CA TYR A 117 6.31 4.79 3.77
C TYR A 117 5.46 5.82 4.52
N GLY A 118 4.36 5.36 5.13
CA GLY A 118 3.46 6.19 5.95
C GLY A 118 3.52 5.87 7.44
N ILE A 119 4.64 5.32 7.95
CA ILE A 119 4.72 4.79 9.32
C ILE A 119 4.93 5.92 10.34
N VAL A 120 5.89 6.81 10.08
CA VAL A 120 6.25 7.96 10.94
C VAL A 120 6.66 9.15 10.08
N GLY A 121 6.82 10.30 10.71
CA GLY A 121 7.51 11.49 10.20
C GLY A 121 7.05 12.71 10.94
#